data_AF-A0A7X2XMN2-F1
#
_entry.id   AF-A0A7X2XMN2-F1
#
_cell.length_a   1.000
_cell.length_b   1.000
_cell.length_c   1.000
_cell.angle_alpha   90.00
_cell.angle_beta   90.00
_cell.angle_gamma   90.00
#
_symmetry.space_group_name_H-M   'P 1'
#
loop_
_entity.id
_entity.type
_entity.pdbx_description
1 polymer ?
#
loop_
_entity_poly.entity_id
_entity_poly.type
_entity_poly.pdbx_seq_one_letter_code
_entity_poly.pdbx_strand_id
1 'polypeptide(L)' 'RYSYHQYKVYRKTNHKYELKQRLYFLMENSTDFEDFKKNAPLLHVKMDFSHKHATFFMTDSTMRQVVRGNKLNHKQAYT' A
#
# COMPACT_ATOMS: atom_id res chain seq x y z
N ARG A 1 -17.90 7.77 14.55
CA ARG A 1 -17.60 6.33 14.35
C ARG A 1 -18.23 5.92 13.02
N TYR A 2 -17.48 5.33 12.09
CA TYR A 2 -18.06 4.88 10.81
C TYR A 2 -18.94 3.64 11.05
N SER A 3 -20.07 3.55 10.36
CA SER A 3 -20.85 2.30 10.34
C SER A 3 -20.09 1.21 9.56
N TYR A 4 -20.35 -0.06 9.85
CA TYR A 4 -19.74 -1.19 9.16
C TYR A 4 -19.94 -1.14 7.63
N HIS A 5 -21.10 -0.65 7.18
CA HIS A 5 -21.39 -0.45 5.76
C HIS A 5 -20.49 0.63 5.15
N GLN A 6 -20.37 1.79 5.81
CA GLN A 6 -19.49 2.87 5.35
C GLN A 6 -18.01 2.43 5.34
N TYR A 7 -17.58 1.61 6.30
CA TYR A 7 -16.23 1.04 6.31
C TYR A 7 -16.00 0.11 5.11
N LYS A 8 -16.96 -0.78 4.76
CA LYS A 8 -16.86 -1.63 3.56
C LYS A 8 -16.77 -0.81 2.28
N VAL A 9 -17.55 0.26 2.15
CA VAL A 9 -17.53 1.14 0.98
C VAL A 9 -16.19 1.86 0.89
N TYR A 10 -15.70 2.43 2.00
CA TYR A 10 -14.36 3.04 2.08
C TYR A 10 -13.27 2.05 1.67
N ARG A 11 -13.35 0.80 2.14
CA ARG A 11 -12.37 -0.26 1.83
C ARG A 11 -12.31 -0.58 0.33
N LYS A 12 -13.45 -0.62 -0.35
CA LYS A 12 -13.53 -0.97 -1.78
C LYS A 12 -13.18 0.19 -2.71
N THR A 13 -13.48 1.42 -2.30
CA THR A 13 -13.35 2.62 -3.16
C THR A 13 -12.04 3.36 -2.95
N ASN A 14 -11.33 3.12 -1.84
CA ASN A 14 -10.12 3.85 -1.49
C ASN A 14 -8.83 3.10 -1.86
N HIS A 15 -8.18 3.57 -2.91
CA HIS A 15 -6.90 3.03 -3.40
C HIS A 15 -5.75 3.06 -2.37
N LYS A 16 -5.79 3.97 -1.39
CA LYS A 16 -4.78 4.03 -0.31
C LYS A 16 -4.86 2.80 0.60
N TYR A 17 -6.07 2.27 0.81
CA TYR A 17 -6.26 1.07 1.62
C TYR A 17 -5.66 -0.15 0.91
N GLU A 18 -5.99 -0.30 -0.37
CA GLU A 18 -5.50 -1.40 -1.20
C GLU A 18 -3.98 -1.40 -1.32
N LEU A 19 -3.37 -0.24 -1.58
CA LEU A 19 -1.91 -0.12 -1.63
C LEU A 19 -1.26 -0.53 -0.30
N LYS A 20 -1.85 -0.15 0.86
CA LYS A 20 -1.36 -0.61 2.16
C LYS A 20 -1.43 -2.13 2.31
N GLN A 21 -2.53 -2.76 1.87
CA GLN A 21 -2.67 -4.22 1.96
C GLN A 21 -1.63 -4.94 1.12
N ARG A 22 -1.39 -4.48 -0.12
CA ARG A 22 -0.34 -5.05 -1.00
C ARG A 22 1.04 -4.90 -0.37
N LEU A 23 1.34 -3.74 0.21
CA LEU A 23 2.61 -3.50 0.89
C LEU A 23 2.77 -4.39 2.14
N TYR A 24 1.73 -4.56 2.96
CA TYR A 24 1.81 -5.49 4.09
C TYR A 24 2.02 -6.94 3.64
N PHE A 25 1.29 -7.36 2.60
CA PHE A 25 1.49 -8.70 2.02
C PHE A 25 2.94 -8.88 1.55
N LEU A 26 3.52 -7.90 0.85
CA LEU A 26 4.92 -7.96 0.43
C LEU A 26 5.88 -8.03 1.63
N MET A 27 5.64 -7.24 2.69
CA MET A 27 6.47 -7.27 3.89
C MET A 27 6.40 -8.61 4.64
N GLU A 28 5.26 -9.29 4.61
CA GLU A 28 5.07 -10.58 5.29
C GLU A 28 5.64 -11.76 4.47
N ASN A 29 5.63 -11.66 3.13
CA ASN A 29 6.06 -12.75 2.24
C ASN A 29 7.49 -12.58 1.70
N SER A 30 8.17 -11.47 1.99
CA SER A 30 9.53 -11.23 1.52
C SER A 30 10.53 -11.43 2.68
N THR A 31 11.55 -12.23 2.43
CA THR A 31 12.63 -12.48 3.40
C THR A 31 13.65 -11.34 3.45
N ASP A 32 13.90 -10.71 2.30
CA ASP A 32 14.77 -9.55 2.19
C ASP A 32 14.18 -8.45 1.29
N PHE A 33 14.91 -7.35 1.16
CA PHE A 33 14.46 -6.20 0.37
C PHE A 33 14.53 -6.44 -1.15
N GLU A 34 15.39 -7.33 -1.63
CA GLU A 34 15.47 -7.67 -3.05
C GLU A 34 14.30 -8.56 -3.46
N ASP A 35 13.90 -9.50 -2.61
CA ASP A 35 12.66 -10.27 -2.77
C ASP A 35 11.43 -9.34 -2.76
N PHE A 36 11.42 -8.36 -1.87
CA PHE A 36 10.36 -7.35 -1.83
C PHE A 36 10.27 -6.58 -3.16
N LYS A 37 11.40 -6.14 -3.72
CA LYS A 37 11.44 -5.46 -5.03
C LYS A 37 11.01 -6.36 -6.17
N LYS A 38 11.43 -7.62 -6.17
CA LYS A 38 11.08 -8.60 -7.20
C LYS A 38 9.58 -8.90 -7.22
N ASN A 39 8.96 -8.97 -6.04
CA ASN A 39 7.55 -9.28 -5.88
C ASN A 39 6.62 -8.08 -6.07
N ALA A 40 7.10 -6.85 -5.86
CA ALA A 40 6.28 -5.64 -5.95
C ALA A 40 5.58 -5.44 -7.33
N PRO A 41 6.25 -5.63 -8.48
CA PRO A 41 5.62 -5.56 -9.80
C PRO A 41 4.52 -6.60 -10.01
N LEU A 42 4.64 -7.80 -9.38
CA LEU A 42 3.63 -8.87 -9.48
C LEU A 42 2.31 -8.47 -8.81
N LEU A 43 2.36 -7.58 -7.81
CA LEU A 43 1.18 -7.01 -7.17
C LEU A 43 0.83 -5.62 -7.73
N HIS A 44 1.32 -5.29 -8.92
CA HIS A 44 1.09 -4.00 -9.57
C HIS A 44 1.52 -2.82 -8.68
N VAL A 45 2.56 -2.98 -7.86
CA VAL A 45 3.13 -1.90 -7.04
C VAL A 45 4.42 -1.41 -7.68
N LYS A 46 4.48 -0.11 -7.97
CA LYS A 46 5.69 0.59 -8.40
C LYS A 46 6.27 1.41 -7.25
N MET A 47 7.59 1.40 -7.14
CA MET A 47 8.34 2.16 -6.15
C MET A 47 9.17 3.23 -6.83
N ASP A 48 9.24 4.41 -6.22
CA ASP A 48 10.12 5.50 -6.61
C ASP A 48 10.92 5.97 -5.40
N PHE A 49 12.25 5.97 -5.56
CA PHE A 49 13.23 6.37 -4.55
C PHE A 49 13.95 7.67 -4.93
N SER A 50 13.50 8.38 -5.97
CA SER A 50 14.15 9.61 -6.47
C SER A 50 14.13 10.77 -5.47
N HIS A 51 13.29 10.67 -4.43
CA HIS A 51 13.11 11.69 -3.39
C HIS A 51 13.61 11.19 -2.03
N LYS A 52 13.73 12.09 -1.04
CA LYS A 52 14.09 11.77 0.35
C LYS A 52 13.26 10.64 0.97
N HIS A 53 12.04 10.41 0.48
CA HIS A 53 11.15 9.36 0.97
C HIS A 53 10.74 8.42 -0.15
N ALA A 54 10.76 7.12 0.16
CA ALA A 54 10.22 6.09 -0.71
C ALA A 54 8.73 6.33 -0.97
N THR A 55 8.39 6.24 -2.24
CA THR A 55 7.09 6.59 -2.78
C THR A 55 6.51 5.39 -3.49
N PHE A 56 5.25 5.06 -3.20
CA PHE A 56 4.60 3.85 -3.70
C PHE A 56 3.35 4.18 -4.51
N PHE A 57 3.17 3.49 -5.63
CA PHE A 57 2.08 3.67 -6.58
C PHE A 57 1.51 2.31 -7.01
N MET A 58 0.23 2.29 -7.37
CA MET A 58 -0.39 1.13 -8.03
C MET A 58 -0.40 1.38 -9.54
N THR A 59 -0.03 0.39 -10.35
CA THR A 59 0.04 0.52 -11.81
C THR A 59 -1.24 0.13 -12.53
N ASP A 60 -2.12 -0.62 -11.86
CA ASP A 60 -3.40 -1.12 -12.35
C ASP A 60 -4.58 -0.19 -12.04
N SER A 61 -4.36 0.85 -11.23
CA SER A 61 -5.37 1.82 -10.84
C SER A 61 -5.03 3.22 -11.35
N THR A 62 -6.05 4.04 -11.65
CA THR A 62 -5.93 5.47 -11.97
C THR A 62 -5.51 6.33 -10.76
N MET A 63 -4.90 5.73 -9.74
CA MET A 63 -4.56 6.38 -8.49
C MET A 63 -3.51 7.47 -8.71
N ARG A 64 -3.94 8.73 -8.60
CA ARG A 64 -3.06 9.92 -8.59
C ARG A 64 -2.44 10.22 -7.22
N GLN A 65 -2.95 9.58 -6.15
CA GLN A 65 -2.54 9.89 -4.79
C GLN A 65 -1.41 9.01 -4.30
N VAL A 66 -0.34 9.69 -3.92
CA VAL A 66 0.92 9.11 -3.49
C VAL A 66 0.89 8.75 -2.00
N VAL A 67 1.31 7.53 -1.63
CA VAL A 67 1.48 7.14 -0.23
C VAL A 67 2.96 7.20 0.16
N ARG A 68 3.27 8.01 1.18
CA ARG A 68 4.63 8.16 1.72
C ARG A 68 4.98 7.01 2.66
N GLY A 69 6.20 6.49 2.58
CA GLY A 69 6.66 5.34 3.37
C GLY A 69 6.48 5.49 4.89
N ASN A 70 6.70 6.69 5.45
CA ASN A 70 6.52 6.95 6.89
C ASN A 70 5.06 6.81 7.39
N LYS A 71 4.06 6.78 6.50
CA LYS A 71 2.64 6.56 6.83
C LYS A 71 2.23 5.07 6.76
N LEU A 72 3.15 4.18 6.39
CA LEU A 72 2.93 2.73 6.36
C LEU A 72 3.24 2.05 7.70
N ASN A 73 4.15 2.62 8.49
CA ASN A 73 4.62 2.03 9.76
C ASN A 73 3.61 2.01 10.90
N HIS A 74 2.43 2.61 10.76
CA HIS A 74 1.38 2.47 11.77
C HIS A 74 0.60 1.17 11.57
N LYS A 75 1.08 0.09 12.20
CA LYS A 75 0.31 -1.14 12.48
C LYS A 75 -0.77 -0.86 13.55
N GLN A 76 -1.68 0.07 13.29
CA GLN A 76 -2.90 0.16 14.10
C GLN A 76 -3.96 -0.70 13.45
N ALA A 77 -4.51 -1.64 14.23
CA ALA A 77 -5.74 -2.33 13.85
C ALA A 77 -6.86 -1.28 13.77
N TYR A 78 -7.54 -1.20 12.62
CA TYR A 78 -8.75 -0.39 12.49
C TYR A 78 -9.87 -1.13 13.22
N THR A 79 -10.33 -0.61 14.37
CA THR A 79 -11.52 -1.07 15.12
C THR A 79 -12.80 -0.34 14.74
#